data_AF-A0A091DTT2-F1
#
_entry.id   AF-A0A091DTT2-F1
#
_cell.length_a   1.000
_cell.length_b   1.000
_cell.length_c   1.000
_cell.angle_alpha   90.00
_cell.angle_beta   90.00
_cell.angle_gamma   90.00
#
_symmetry.space_group_name_H-M   'P 1'
#
loop_
_entity.id
_entity.type
_entity.pdbx_description
1 polymer ?
#
loop_
_entity_poly.entity_id
_entity_poly.type
_entity_poly.pdbx_seq_one_letter_code
_entity_poly.pdbx_strand_id
1 'polypeptide(L)'
;MSAGLGGALSGASRSLSPTRLLSLPPDKPFGSKPLGFWTKFDVADWLEWLGLAEHRARFLDHEIDGSHLPALTKEDYVDLGVTRVGHRMNIDRALKFFLER
;
A
#
# COMPACT_ATOMS: atom_id res chain seq x y z
N MET A 1 -42.76 31.98 -17.31
CA MET A 1 -41.50 31.60 -18.00
C MET A 1 -40.35 32.24 -17.25
N SER A 2 -39.27 31.49 -17.03
CA SER A 2 -38.00 31.84 -16.34
C SER A 2 -38.10 31.90 -14.80
N ALA A 3 -37.75 30.89 -14.01
CA ALA A 3 -36.51 30.09 -13.87
C ALA A 3 -35.30 30.91 -13.36
N GLY A 4 -34.73 30.47 -12.22
CA GLY A 4 -33.47 30.97 -11.67
C GLY A 4 -33.22 30.53 -10.22
N LEU A 5 -32.85 29.26 -10.02
CA LEU A 5 -32.33 28.70 -8.77
C LEU A 5 -30.81 28.90 -8.69
N GLY A 6 -30.28 29.22 -7.51
CA GLY A 6 -28.84 29.20 -7.22
C GLY A 6 -28.49 30.19 -6.10
N GLY A 7 -27.71 29.87 -5.08
CA GLY A 7 -27.09 28.63 -4.65
C GLY A 7 -26.71 28.82 -3.18
N ALA A 8 -27.08 27.87 -2.34
CA ALA A 8 -26.42 27.67 -1.05
C ALA A 8 -25.43 26.53 -1.23
N LEU A 9 -24.29 26.59 -0.53
CA LEU A 9 -23.43 25.49 -0.05
C LEU A 9 -21.98 25.97 0.03
N SER A 10 -21.66 26.78 1.04
CA SER A 10 -20.26 26.94 1.49
C SER A 10 -19.98 25.94 2.60
N GLY A 11 -19.18 24.93 2.24
CA GLY A 11 -18.12 24.40 3.09
C GLY A 11 -18.54 23.67 4.36
N ALA A 12 -19.27 22.56 4.23
CA ALA A 12 -19.34 21.58 5.31
C ALA A 12 -17.93 21.02 5.59
N SER A 13 -17.50 21.24 6.83
CA SER A 13 -16.35 20.67 7.52
C SER A 13 -16.06 19.23 7.06
N ARG A 14 -14.96 19.03 6.32
CA ARG A 14 -14.49 17.68 5.96
C ARG A 14 -13.60 17.16 7.07
N SER A 15 -14.29 16.66 8.09
CA SER A 15 -13.87 15.70 9.12
C SER A 15 -12.52 15.00 8.86
N LEU A 16 -11.54 15.30 9.72
CA LEU A 16 -10.38 14.44 9.96
C LEU A 16 -10.88 13.16 10.63
N SER A 17 -11.05 12.09 9.87
CA SER A 17 -11.42 10.77 10.42
C SER A 17 -10.14 10.03 10.86
N PRO A 18 -9.95 9.67 12.15
CA PRO A 18 -8.75 8.98 12.63
C PRO A 18 -8.75 7.46 12.39
N THR A 19 -9.56 6.94 11.45
CA THR A 19 -9.88 5.50 11.41
C THR A 19 -10.00 4.92 9.99
N ARG A 20 -9.06 5.23 9.09
CA ARG A 20 -8.86 4.43 7.85
C ARG A 20 -7.87 3.28 8.07
N LEU A 21 -8.00 2.56 9.18
CA LEU A 21 -7.33 1.26 9.30
C LEU A 21 -8.19 0.23 8.56
N LEU A 22 -7.74 -0.18 7.37
CA LEU A 22 -7.97 -1.50 6.77
C LEU A 22 -9.21 -1.76 5.88
N SER A 23 -9.88 -0.78 5.27
CA SER A 23 -10.70 -1.10 4.08
C SER A 23 -9.78 -1.22 2.86
N LEU A 24 -9.13 -2.37 2.72
CA LEU A 24 -8.42 -2.71 1.49
C LEU A 24 -9.44 -2.64 0.33
N PRO A 25 -9.19 -1.87 -0.75
CA PRO A 25 -10.15 -1.74 -1.83
C PRO A 25 -10.49 -3.10 -2.47
N PRO A 26 -11.76 -3.31 -2.89
CA PRO A 26 -12.33 -4.62 -3.24
C PRO A 26 -11.75 -5.25 -4.52
N ASP A 27 -11.01 -4.52 -5.33
CA ASP A 27 -10.29 -5.05 -6.48
C ASP A 27 -8.81 -5.10 -6.13
N LYS A 28 -8.30 -6.24 -5.64
CA LYS A 28 -6.85 -6.45 -5.42
C LYS A 28 -6.15 -6.42 -6.80
N PRO A 29 -5.46 -5.34 -7.19
CA PRO A 29 -4.86 -5.27 -8.53
C PRO A 29 -3.68 -6.24 -8.69
N PHE A 30 -3.19 -6.77 -7.57
CA PHE A 30 -2.05 -7.68 -7.49
C PHE A 30 -2.42 -9.17 -7.57
N GLY A 31 -3.70 -9.50 -7.74
CA GLY A 31 -4.18 -10.89 -7.70
C GLY A 31 -3.88 -11.73 -8.95
N SER A 32 -3.50 -11.10 -10.07
CA SER A 32 -3.38 -11.75 -11.39
C SER A 32 -1.95 -12.10 -11.79
N LYS A 33 -0.96 -11.35 -11.29
CA LYS A 33 0.46 -11.55 -11.58
C LYS A 33 1.12 -12.32 -10.43
N PRO A 34 1.78 -13.47 -10.64
CA PRO A 34 2.46 -14.19 -9.56
C PRO A 34 3.58 -13.34 -8.96
N LEU A 35 3.83 -13.50 -7.65
CA LEU A 35 4.76 -12.66 -6.88
C LEU A 35 6.16 -12.57 -7.52
N GLY A 36 6.71 -13.69 -7.99
CA GLY A 36 8.03 -13.72 -8.63
C GLY A 36 8.17 -12.93 -9.94
N PHE A 37 7.05 -12.46 -10.52
CA PHE A 37 7.05 -11.63 -11.73
C PHE A 37 6.81 -10.14 -11.45
N TRP A 38 6.64 -9.77 -10.19
CA TRP A 38 6.46 -8.37 -9.83
C TRP A 38 7.77 -7.63 -9.99
N THR A 39 7.73 -6.52 -10.71
CA THR A 39 8.82 -5.55 -10.82
C THR A 39 8.93 -4.72 -9.54
N LYS A 40 10.03 -3.96 -9.39
CA LYS A 40 10.16 -2.99 -8.29
C LYS A 40 9.03 -1.95 -8.23
N PHE A 41 8.43 -1.62 -9.37
CA PHE A 41 7.29 -0.71 -9.44
C PHE A 41 6.01 -1.37 -8.93
N ASP A 42 5.78 -2.65 -9.27
CA ASP A 42 4.67 -3.43 -8.73
C ASP A 42 4.77 -3.55 -7.19
N VAL A 43 5.99 -3.76 -6.66
CA VAL A 43 6.24 -3.79 -5.20
C VAL A 43 5.96 -2.45 -4.55
N ALA A 44 6.37 -1.34 -5.16
CA ALA A 44 6.07 -0.01 -4.64
C ALA A 44 4.56 0.26 -4.59
N ASP A 45 3.82 -0.08 -5.65
CA ASP A 45 2.36 0.04 -5.70
C ASP A 45 1.67 -0.86 -4.68
N TRP A 46 2.21 -2.06 -4.45
CA TRP A 46 1.74 -2.95 -3.41
C TRP A 46 1.95 -2.37 -2.01
N LEU A 47 3.11 -1.77 -1.73
CA LEU A 47 3.35 -1.07 -0.46
C LEU A 47 2.36 0.09 -0.26
N GLU A 48 2.05 0.88 -1.28
CA GLU A 48 1.03 1.92 -1.18
C GLU A 48 -0.35 1.35 -0.85
N TRP A 49 -0.74 0.28 -1.54
CA TRP A 49 -2.01 -0.40 -1.30
C TRP A 49 -2.11 -0.98 0.12
N LEU A 50 -0.99 -1.42 0.70
CA LEU A 50 -0.90 -1.82 2.12
C LEU A 50 -0.94 -0.65 3.11
N GLY A 51 -0.96 0.60 2.64
CA GLY A 51 -0.85 1.80 3.47
C GLY A 51 0.58 2.06 3.97
N LEU A 52 1.58 1.49 3.30
CA LEU A 52 3.01 1.58 3.61
C LEU A 52 3.77 2.43 2.58
N ALA A 53 3.08 3.41 1.98
CA ALA A 53 3.63 4.28 0.93
C ALA A 53 4.93 5.00 1.33
N GLU A 54 5.12 5.25 2.64
CA GLU A 54 6.34 5.88 3.17
C GLU A 54 7.62 5.06 2.90
N HIS A 55 7.51 3.75 2.65
CA HIS A 55 8.64 2.86 2.35
C HIS A 55 8.93 2.71 0.85
N ARG A 56 8.07 3.26 -0.03
CA ARG A 56 8.17 3.09 -1.49
C ARG A 56 9.53 3.51 -2.04
N ALA A 57 9.97 4.72 -1.70
CA ALA A 57 11.20 5.29 -2.26
C ALA A 57 12.39 4.40 -1.95
N ARG A 58 12.52 3.93 -0.71
CA ARG A 58 13.58 3.00 -0.31
C ARG A 58 13.54 1.69 -1.07
N PHE A 59 12.37 1.06 -1.22
CA PHE A 59 12.26 -0.19 -1.99
C PHE A 59 12.61 0.01 -3.47
N LEU A 60 12.26 1.15 -4.06
CA LEU A 60 12.61 1.48 -5.44
C LEU A 60 14.11 1.73 -5.62
N ASP A 61 14.73 2.49 -4.70
CA ASP A 61 16.16 2.83 -4.73
C ASP A 61 17.04 1.59 -4.57
N HIS A 62 16.60 0.64 -3.76
CA HIS A 62 17.26 -0.66 -3.56
C HIS A 62 16.83 -1.73 -4.56
N GLU A 63 16.02 -1.37 -5.55
CA GLU A 63 15.54 -2.26 -6.62
C GLU A 63 14.84 -3.54 -6.13
N ILE A 64 14.10 -3.44 -5.02
CA ILE A 64 13.39 -4.57 -4.44
C ILE A 64 12.18 -4.94 -5.32
N ASP A 65 12.31 -6.07 -6.00
CA ASP A 65 11.24 -6.71 -6.78
C ASP A 65 10.55 -7.85 -5.99
N GLY A 66 9.52 -8.47 -6.58
CA GLY A 66 8.74 -9.49 -5.87
C GLY A 66 9.48 -10.78 -5.55
N SER A 67 10.57 -11.10 -6.27
CA SER A 67 11.39 -12.28 -6.00
C SER A 67 12.22 -12.13 -4.72
N HIS A 68 12.56 -10.88 -4.34
CA HIS A 68 13.31 -10.58 -3.13
C HIS A 68 12.45 -10.67 -1.86
N LEU A 69 11.16 -10.30 -1.96
CA LEU A 69 10.28 -10.12 -0.80
C LEU A 69 10.24 -11.33 0.16
N PRO A 70 10.14 -12.60 -0.29
CA PRO A 70 10.12 -13.75 0.60
C PRO A 70 11.44 -14.01 1.34
N ALA A 71 12.55 -13.47 0.83
CA ALA A 71 13.89 -13.68 1.37
C ALA A 71 14.35 -12.55 2.32
N LEU A 72 13.61 -11.44 2.41
CA LEU A 72 13.96 -10.33 3.28
C LEU A 72 13.98 -10.76 4.75
N THR A 73 15.11 -10.54 5.40
CA THR A 73 15.28 -10.72 6.84
C THR A 73 14.81 -9.48 7.61
N LYS A 74 14.79 -9.59 8.94
CA LYS A 74 14.49 -8.46 9.81
C LYS A 74 15.48 -7.32 9.61
N GLU A 75 16.77 -7.65 9.47
CA GLU A 75 17.87 -6.71 9.24
C GLU A 75 17.69 -6.01 7.89
N ASP A 76 17.35 -6.74 6.82
CA ASP A 76 17.08 -6.14 5.51
C ASP A 76 15.91 -5.15 5.56
N TYR A 77 14.84 -5.48 6.28
CA TYR A 77 13.73 -4.54 6.49
C TYR A 77 14.17 -3.26 7.20
N VAL A 78 15.09 -3.36 8.18
CA VAL A 78 15.63 -2.19 8.87
C VAL A 78 16.44 -1.32 7.90
N ASP A 79 17.27 -1.93 7.05
CA ASP A 79 18.09 -1.24 6.06
C ASP A 79 17.23 -0.58 4.95
N LEU A 80 16.08 -1.18 4.64
CA LEU A 80 15.04 -0.61 3.77
C LEU A 80 14.20 0.47 4.46
N GLY A 81 14.44 0.78 5.74
CA GLY A 81 13.73 1.82 6.49
C GLY A 81 12.45 1.36 7.20
N VAL A 82 12.11 0.07 7.13
CA VAL A 82 10.95 -0.55 7.79
C VAL A 82 11.27 -0.91 9.24
N THR A 83 11.47 0.11 10.07
CA THR A 83 11.88 -0.05 11.48
C THR A 83 10.72 -0.39 12.43
N ARG A 84 9.48 -0.05 12.09
CA ARG A 84 8.29 -0.32 12.90
C ARG A 84 7.88 -1.79 12.80
N VAL A 85 7.75 -2.48 13.95
CA VAL A 85 7.36 -3.91 14.02
C VAL A 85 6.04 -4.17 13.31
N GLY A 86 5.02 -3.33 13.54
CA GLY A 86 3.70 -3.49 12.92
C GLY A 86 3.73 -3.43 11.39
N HIS A 87 4.67 -2.70 10.80
CA HIS A 87 4.80 -2.63 9.35
C HIS A 87 5.36 -3.93 8.78
N ARG A 88 6.44 -4.45 9.38
CA ARG A 88 7.01 -5.75 8.98
C ARG A 88 5.97 -6.85 9.09
N MET A 89 5.20 -6.89 10.18
CA MET A 89 4.11 -7.86 10.36
C MET A 89 3.02 -7.74 9.27
N ASN A 90 2.70 -6.52 8.82
CA ASN A 90 1.72 -6.33 7.75
C ASN A 90 2.26 -6.84 6.40
N ILE A 91 3.53 -6.57 6.09
CA ILE A 91 4.20 -7.06 4.88
C ILE A 91 4.25 -8.59 4.91
N ASP A 92 4.75 -9.20 5.97
CA ASP A 92 4.87 -10.66 6.11
C ASP A 92 3.51 -11.35 6.01
N ARG A 93 2.48 -10.80 6.67
CA ARG A 93 1.12 -11.32 6.58
C ARG A 93 0.58 -11.22 5.16
N ALA A 94 0.82 -10.10 4.47
CA ALA A 94 0.39 -9.93 3.09
C ALA A 94 1.10 -10.89 2.15
N LEU A 95 2.40 -11.15 2.33
CA LEU A 95 3.16 -12.11 1.52
C LEU A 95 2.65 -13.53 1.63
N LYS A 96 2.25 -13.99 2.82
CA LYS A 96 1.66 -15.33 3.01
C LYS A 96 0.46 -15.56 2.09
N PHE A 97 -0.41 -14.56 1.90
CA PHE A 97 -1.54 -14.66 0.97
C PHE A 97 -1.14 -14.87 -0.50
N PHE A 98 0.05 -14.46 -0.91
CA PHE A 98 0.53 -14.67 -2.28
C PHE A 98 1.34 -15.97 -2.44
N LEU A 99 2.00 -16.43 -1.38
CA LEU A 99 2.80 -17.66 -1.38
C LEU A 99 1.95 -18.93 -1.18
N GLU A 100 0.81 -18.82 -0.52
CA GLU A 100 -0.14 -19.93 -0.29
C GLU A 100 -1.15 -20.12 -1.43
N ARG A 101 -1.01 -19.38 -2.54
CA ARG A 101 -1.90 -19.44 -3.71
C ARG A 101 -1.43 -20.38 -4.80
#